data_AF-A0A2N9GL46-F1
#
_entry.id   AF-A0A2N9GL46-F1
#
_cell.length_a   1.000
_cell.length_b   1.000
_cell.length_c   1.000
_cell.angle_alpha   90.00
_cell.angle_beta   90.00
_cell.angle_gamma   90.00
#
_symmetry.space_group_name_H-M   'P 1'
#
loop_
_entity.id
_entity.type
_entity.pdbx_description
1 polymer ?
#
loop_
_entity_poly.entity_id
_entity_poly.type
_entity_poly.pdbx_seq_one_letter_code
_entity_poly.pdbx_strand_id
1 'polypeptide(L)'
;MAAPAMESVQCFGRKKTAFGWRLAEAHPPPWTTPFRWRRHAHPRQGRRSLLPDLRHPGVLNVKYKYAGQERSLTQLKAHDSRRQLRILAGVDLPLGGSGRPDAVGLYYAKIGIGTPPKDYYMQVDTGSDIMWVNCIQCTECPKRSSLGIDLTLYNIEDSETGKLVPCNQEFCLEINGGPLTGCTANDSCPYLQIYEDGSSTAGIFVKDAVQYAQISGDLQTTSSNGSIIFG
;
A
#
# COMPACT_ATOMS: atom_id res chain seq x y z
N MET A 1 -3.28 14.23 3.67
CA MET A 1 -2.52 14.24 2.41
C MET A 1 -1.97 12.85 2.24
N ALA A 2 -2.53 12.05 1.34
CA ALA A 2 -1.93 10.79 0.95
C ALA A 2 -0.62 11.09 0.22
N ALA A 3 0.44 10.33 0.52
CA ALA A 3 1.65 10.42 -0.28
C ALA A 3 1.38 9.78 -1.65
N PRO A 4 1.91 10.35 -2.74
CA PRO A 4 1.65 9.80 -4.06
C PRO A 4 2.22 8.39 -4.16
N ALA A 5 1.40 7.40 -4.51
CA ALA A 5 1.97 6.10 -4.88
C ALA A 5 2.62 6.26 -6.26
N MET A 6 3.84 5.76 -6.39
CA MET A 6 4.49 5.67 -7.70
C MET A 6 3.67 4.74 -8.58
N GLU A 7 3.11 5.27 -9.65
CA GLU A 7 2.43 4.53 -10.72
C GLU A 7 3.37 3.39 -11.18
N SER A 8 2.99 2.14 -10.92
CA SER A 8 3.87 0.99 -11.13
C SER A 8 3.05 -0.23 -11.56
N VAL A 9 3.18 -0.64 -12.82
CA VAL A 9 2.64 -1.92 -13.30
C VAL A 9 3.69 -3.00 -13.03
N GLN A 10 3.45 -3.85 -12.04
CA GLN A 10 4.38 -4.86 -11.54
C GLN A 10 4.02 -6.28 -12.02
N CYS A 11 5.05 -7.10 -12.17
CA CYS A 11 5.07 -8.56 -12.28
C CYS A 11 3.97 -9.24 -13.12
N PHE A 12 4.11 -9.24 -14.45
CA PHE A 12 3.37 -10.19 -15.31
C PHE A 12 4.16 -11.49 -15.52
N GLY A 13 3.63 -12.60 -14.99
CA GLY A 13 4.14 -13.94 -15.28
C GLY A 13 3.72 -14.42 -16.68
N ARG A 14 4.66 -14.47 -17.62
CA ARG A 14 4.60 -15.02 -19.00
C ARG A 14 3.53 -14.44 -19.95
N LYS A 15 3.92 -14.31 -21.22
CA LYS A 15 3.11 -13.79 -22.35
C LYS A 15 1.71 -14.40 -22.39
N LYS A 16 0.70 -13.64 -21.99
CA LYS A 16 -0.63 -13.67 -22.62
C LYS A 16 -0.96 -12.24 -23.01
N THR A 17 -1.36 -12.10 -24.27
CA THR A 17 -1.81 -10.89 -24.96
C THR A 17 -2.49 -9.89 -24.04
N ALA A 18 -1.95 -8.67 -24.01
CA ALA A 18 -2.55 -7.52 -23.36
C ALA A 18 -4.00 -7.36 -23.84
N PHE A 19 -4.95 -7.52 -22.93
CA PHE A 19 -6.28 -6.96 -23.10
C PHE A 19 -6.18 -5.48 -22.79
N GLY A 20 -6.16 -4.68 -23.86
CA GLY A 20 -6.19 -3.24 -23.75
C GLY A 20 -7.52 -2.75 -23.19
N TRP A 21 -7.45 -1.99 -22.11
CA TRP A 21 -8.50 -1.01 -21.80
C TRP A 21 -7.98 0.35 -22.24
N ARG A 22 -8.56 0.84 -23.33
CA ARG A 22 -8.33 2.18 -23.88
C ARG A 22 -8.92 3.17 -22.86
N LEU A 23 -8.07 3.97 -22.21
CA LEU A 23 -8.51 5.11 -21.40
C LEU A 23 -9.31 6.07 -22.29
N ALA A 24 -10.54 6.35 -21.90
CA ALA A 24 -11.30 7.47 -22.45
C ALA A 24 -10.62 8.76 -21.98
N GLU A 25 -10.26 9.61 -22.95
CA GLU A 25 -9.76 10.95 -22.74
C GLU A 25 -10.81 11.77 -21.96
N ALA A 26 -10.46 12.23 -20.76
CA ALA A 26 -11.20 13.26 -20.05
C ALA A 26 -10.33 14.52 -20.02
N HIS A 27 -10.66 15.47 -20.89
CA HIS A 27 -10.06 16.81 -20.89
C HIS A 27 -10.31 17.54 -19.56
N PRO A 28 -9.32 18.24 -18.99
CA PRO A 28 -9.56 19.20 -17.92
C PRO A 28 -9.95 20.58 -18.48
N PRO A 29 -10.89 21.32 -17.85
CA PRO A 29 -11.20 22.70 -18.24
C PRO A 29 -10.12 23.68 -17.71
N PRO A 30 -9.88 24.82 -18.40
CA PRO A 30 -8.78 25.71 -18.07
C PRO A 30 -9.23 26.83 -17.12
N TRP A 31 -8.48 27.07 -16.05
CA TRP A 31 -8.45 28.38 -15.40
C TRP A 31 -7.02 28.77 -15.06
N THR A 32 -6.45 29.60 -15.92
CA THR A 32 -5.28 30.44 -15.66
C THR A 32 -5.75 31.85 -15.30
N THR A 33 -5.44 32.35 -14.10
CA THR A 33 -5.10 33.78 -13.90
C THR A 33 -4.26 33.95 -12.63
N PRO A 34 -3.23 34.82 -12.64
CA PRO A 34 -2.28 34.99 -11.53
C PRO A 34 -2.74 36.04 -10.52
N PHE A 35 -2.54 35.78 -9.22
CA PHE A 35 -2.78 36.75 -8.16
C PHE A 35 -1.65 37.79 -8.11
N ARG A 36 -2.02 39.07 -8.28
CA ARG A 36 -1.16 40.26 -8.18
C ARG A 36 -1.44 40.95 -6.85
N TRP A 37 -0.42 41.11 -6.01
CA TRP A 37 -0.53 41.90 -4.77
C TRP A 37 -0.61 43.41 -5.10
N ARG A 38 -1.66 44.10 -4.64
CA ARG A 38 -1.65 45.55 -4.42
C ARG A 38 -2.17 45.85 -3.01
N ARG A 39 -1.38 46.61 -2.24
CA ARG A 39 -1.82 47.30 -1.02
C ARG A 39 -2.51 48.60 -1.41
N HIS A 40 -3.67 48.91 -0.83
CA HIS A 40 -4.07 50.27 -0.45
C HIS A 40 -5.21 50.26 0.58
N ALA A 41 -5.30 51.38 1.29
CA ALA A 41 -5.80 51.59 2.65
C ALA A 41 -7.33 51.57 2.87
N HIS A 42 -7.69 51.43 4.15
CA HIS A 42 -9.02 51.57 4.78
C HIS A 42 -9.76 52.88 4.44
N PRO A 43 -11.10 52.88 4.50
CA PRO A 43 -11.75 53.37 5.72
C PRO A 43 -12.89 52.49 6.26
N ARG A 44 -13.19 52.72 7.54
CA ARG A 44 -14.17 52.04 8.40
C ARG A 44 -15.61 52.30 7.96
N GLN A 45 -16.46 51.28 8.03
CA GLN A 45 -17.83 51.38 8.54
C GLN A 45 -18.37 49.99 8.88
N GLY A 46 -18.85 49.83 10.11
CA GLY A 46 -19.33 48.56 10.65
C GLY A 46 -20.63 48.09 9.99
N ARG A 47 -20.70 46.80 9.69
CA ARG A 47 -21.93 46.02 9.52
C ARG A 47 -21.65 44.58 9.89
N ARG A 48 -22.67 43.97 10.50
CA ARG A 48 -22.72 42.64 11.12
C ARG A 48 -21.92 41.58 10.34
N SER A 49 -21.10 40.86 11.08
CA SER A 49 -20.49 39.59 10.68
C SER A 49 -21.56 38.59 10.24
N LEU A 50 -21.64 38.37 8.92
CA LEU A 50 -22.17 37.15 8.32
C LEU A 50 -20.98 36.42 7.71
N LEU A 51 -20.14 35.84 8.56
CA LEU A 51 -19.23 34.78 8.13
C LEU A 51 -20.02 33.48 8.27
N PRO A 52 -20.16 32.65 7.22
CA PRO A 52 -20.56 31.27 7.44
C PRO A 52 -19.46 30.60 8.27
N ASP A 53 -19.84 30.05 9.42
CA ASP A 53 -19.01 29.17 10.23
C ASP A 53 -18.64 27.96 9.36
N LEU A 54 -17.47 28.00 8.72
CA LEU A 54 -16.89 26.86 8.01
C LEU A 54 -16.30 25.88 9.02
N ARG A 55 -17.09 25.47 10.00
CA ARG A 55 -16.89 24.24 10.76
C ARG A 55 -17.80 23.20 10.16
N HIS A 56 -17.42 22.66 9.00
CA HIS A 56 -17.95 21.37 8.59
C HIS A 56 -17.19 20.33 9.41
N PRO A 57 -17.81 19.67 10.41
CA PRO A 57 -17.24 18.46 10.96
C PRO A 57 -17.08 17.49 9.79
N GLY A 58 -15.84 17.20 9.41
CA GLY A 58 -15.55 16.20 8.39
C GLY A 58 -16.08 14.87 8.92
N VAL A 59 -17.24 14.43 8.43
CA VAL A 59 -17.75 13.09 8.71
C VAL A 59 -16.97 12.14 7.81
N LEU A 60 -15.99 11.46 8.40
CA LEU A 60 -15.30 10.36 7.73
C LEU A 60 -16.24 9.16 7.68
N ASN A 61 -16.83 8.92 6.52
CA ASN A 61 -17.62 7.71 6.27
C ASN A 61 -16.67 6.53 6.04
N VAL A 62 -16.18 5.95 7.13
CA VAL A 62 -15.29 4.79 7.07
C VAL A 62 -16.11 3.53 6.80
N LYS A 63 -15.90 2.93 5.62
CA LYS A 63 -16.32 1.55 5.36
C LYS A 63 -15.10 0.65 5.50
N TYR A 64 -15.13 -0.31 6.41
CA TYR A 64 -14.08 -1.32 6.47
C TYR A 64 -14.14 -2.20 5.21
N LYS A 65 -13.00 -2.74 4.74
CA LYS A 65 -12.88 -3.49 3.47
C LYS A 65 -13.93 -4.60 3.30
N TYR A 66 -14.35 -5.21 4.40
CA TYR A 66 -15.31 -6.32 4.42
C TYR A 66 -16.77 -5.88 4.69
N ALA A 67 -17.07 -4.58 4.60
CA ALA A 67 -18.41 -4.06 4.85
C ALA A 67 -19.41 -4.67 3.85
N GLY A 68 -20.43 -5.37 4.36
CA GLY A 68 -21.44 -6.05 3.55
C GLY A 68 -21.22 -7.56 3.33
N GLN A 69 -20.08 -8.13 3.77
CA GLN A 69 -19.99 -9.59 3.95
C GLN A 69 -20.65 -9.97 5.28
N GLU A 70 -21.74 -10.75 5.24
CA GLU A 70 -22.31 -11.38 6.45
C GLU A 70 -21.30 -12.39 7.02
N ARG A 71 -20.50 -11.94 7.98
CA ARG A 71 -19.61 -12.82 8.74
C ARG A 71 -20.30 -13.25 10.02
N SER A 72 -20.27 -14.55 10.29
CA SER A 72 -20.75 -15.08 11.56
C SER A 72 -19.97 -14.48 12.75
N LEU A 73 -20.60 -14.37 13.91
CA LEU A 73 -19.94 -13.92 15.14
C LEU A 73 -18.68 -14.75 15.46
N THR A 74 -18.67 -16.03 15.10
CA THR A 74 -17.51 -16.92 15.22
C THR A 74 -16.33 -16.46 14.36
N GLN A 75 -16.58 -16.02 13.12
CA GLN A 75 -15.54 -15.49 12.24
C GLN A 75 -14.99 -14.15 12.75
N LEU A 76 -15.85 -13.28 13.30
CA LEU A 76 -15.40 -12.01 13.92
C LEU A 76 -14.58 -12.25 15.18
N LYS A 77 -15.00 -13.17 16.07
CA LYS A 77 -14.22 -13.56 17.24
C LYS A 77 -12.87 -14.19 16.84
N ALA A 78 -12.86 -15.06 15.84
CA ALA A 78 -11.62 -15.65 15.33
C ALA A 78 -10.68 -14.57 14.75
N HIS A 79 -11.21 -13.57 14.05
CA HIS A 79 -10.44 -12.41 13.58
C HIS A 79 -9.83 -11.62 14.74
N ASP A 80 -10.62 -11.29 15.77
CA ASP A 80 -10.15 -10.51 16.92
C ASP A 80 -9.15 -11.29 17.77
N SER A 81 -9.36 -12.60 17.99
CA SER A 81 -8.38 -13.45 18.65
C SER A 81 -7.05 -13.50 17.87
N ARG A 82 -7.08 -13.61 16.54
CA ARG A 82 -5.86 -13.52 15.71
C ARG A 82 -5.19 -12.15 15.84
N ARG A 83 -5.96 -11.06 15.91
CA ARG A 83 -5.44 -9.70 16.11
C ARG A 83 -4.77 -9.54 17.49
N GLN A 84 -5.40 -10.03 18.55
CA GLN A 84 -4.88 -9.92 19.92
C GLN A 84 -3.68 -10.84 20.16
N LEU A 85 -3.67 -12.06 19.61
CA LEU A 85 -2.52 -12.97 19.71
C LEU A 85 -1.25 -12.38 19.06
N ARG A 86 -1.39 -11.55 18.02
CA ARG A 86 -0.28 -10.82 17.38
C ARG A 86 0.32 -9.72 18.25
N ILE A 87 -0.39 -9.21 19.26
CA ILE A 87 0.13 -8.18 20.17
C ILE A 87 1.13 -8.77 21.18
N LEU A 88 1.12 -10.10 21.38
CA LEU A 88 1.98 -10.78 22.35
C LEU A 88 3.41 -11.07 21.85
N ALA A 89 3.68 -10.88 20.55
CA ALA A 89 5.02 -11.02 19.96
C ALA A 89 5.37 -9.73 19.22
N GLY A 90 6.08 -8.82 19.91
CA GLY A 90 6.55 -7.58 19.31
C GLY A 90 7.59 -7.86 18.22
N VAL A 91 7.58 -7.03 17.17
CA VAL A 91 8.63 -6.99 16.15
C VAL A 91 9.29 -5.63 16.24
N ASP A 92 10.62 -5.62 16.21
CA ASP A 92 11.41 -4.41 16.05
C ASP A 92 11.71 -4.22 14.56
N LEU A 93 11.16 -3.16 13.98
CA LEU A 93 11.39 -2.78 12.59
C LEU A 93 12.07 -1.42 12.59
N PRO A 94 13.32 -1.30 12.13
CA PRO A 94 13.98 -0.01 12.01
C PRO A 94 13.16 0.92 11.11
N LEU A 95 12.59 1.96 11.72
CA LEU A 95 11.84 2.99 11.00
C LEU A 95 12.75 4.16 10.66
N GLY A 96 12.81 4.48 9.38
CA GLY A 96 13.36 5.74 8.88
C GLY A 96 12.24 6.64 8.35
N GLY A 97 12.60 7.87 8.00
CA GLY A 97 11.67 8.82 7.41
C GLY A 97 11.75 10.21 8.03
N SER A 98 10.78 11.06 7.67
CA SER A 98 10.65 12.41 8.22
C SER A 98 9.21 12.68 8.64
N GLY A 99 9.00 13.01 9.91
CA GLY A 99 7.71 13.49 10.42
C GLY A 99 7.49 14.99 10.22
N ARG A 100 8.30 15.64 9.39
CA ARG A 100 8.24 17.08 9.17
C ARG A 100 6.93 17.47 8.49
N PRO A 101 6.12 18.36 9.08
CA PRO A 101 4.82 18.75 8.51
C PRO A 101 4.96 19.58 7.22
N ASP A 102 6.15 20.12 6.95
CA ASP A 102 6.49 20.83 5.72
C ASP A 102 7.09 19.94 4.63
N ALA A 103 7.23 18.64 4.89
CA ALA A 103 7.66 17.62 3.93
C ALA A 103 6.58 16.54 3.76
N VAL A 104 6.71 15.71 2.73
CA VAL A 104 5.87 14.51 2.59
C VAL A 104 6.24 13.58 3.74
N GLY A 105 5.35 13.46 4.74
CA GLY A 105 5.55 12.72 5.99
C GLY A 105 5.65 11.21 5.79
N LEU A 106 6.69 10.77 5.09
CA LEU A 106 6.92 9.39 4.68
C LEU A 106 7.80 8.67 5.68
N TYR A 107 7.32 7.52 6.14
CA TYR A 107 8.07 6.56 6.93
C TYR A 107 8.33 5.32 6.11
N TYR A 108 9.49 4.71 6.32
CA TYR A 108 9.86 3.46 5.70
C TYR A 108 10.44 2.50 6.73
N ALA A 109 10.21 1.22 6.51
CA ALA A 109 10.80 0.14 7.27
C ALA A 109 11.77 -0.65 6.39
N LYS A 110 12.69 -1.36 7.03
CA LYS A 110 13.58 -2.33 6.38
C LYS A 110 13.18 -3.74 6.82
N ILE A 111 12.92 -4.63 5.85
CA ILE A 111 12.64 -6.05 6.12
C ILE A 111 13.49 -6.96 5.22
N GLY A 112 13.84 -8.14 5.72
CA GLY A 112 14.48 -9.18 4.92
C GLY A 112 13.45 -10.07 4.24
N ILE A 113 13.54 -10.27 2.93
CA ILE A 113 12.67 -11.20 2.18
C ILE A 113 13.53 -12.19 1.41
N GLY A 114 13.10 -13.46 1.40
CA GLY A 114 13.69 -14.53 0.61
C GLY A 114 14.61 -15.46 1.38
N THR A 115 15.12 -16.47 0.68
CA THR A 115 16.14 -17.40 1.19
C THR A 115 17.24 -17.57 0.12
N PRO A 116 18.45 -17.02 0.33
CA PRO A 116 18.88 -16.20 1.47
C PRO A 116 18.14 -14.84 1.53
N PRO A 117 18.01 -14.23 2.72
CA PRO A 117 17.28 -12.96 2.88
C PRO A 117 18.00 -11.81 2.19
N LYS A 118 17.24 -10.99 1.45
CA LYS A 118 17.68 -9.71 0.90
C LYS A 118 16.89 -8.58 1.56
N ASP A 119 17.55 -7.43 1.72
CA ASP A 119 16.95 -6.26 2.36
C ASP A 119 16.07 -5.46 1.40
N TYR A 120 14.85 -5.14 1.84
CA TYR A 120 13.89 -4.29 1.12
C TYR A 120 13.49 -3.10 1.98
N TYR A 121 13.57 -1.90 1.39
CA TYR A 121 13.03 -0.68 1.98
C TYR A 121 11.61 -0.47 1.48
N MET A 122 10.66 -0.40 2.40
CA MET A 122 9.23 -0.35 2.10
C MET A 122 8.58 0.82 2.83
N GLN A 123 7.68 1.52 2.16
CA GLN A 123 6.90 2.57 2.80
C GLN A 123 5.93 1.96 3.81
N VAL A 124 5.84 2.57 5.00
CA VAL A 124 4.82 2.22 6.00
C VAL A 124 3.53 2.92 5.63
N ASP A 125 2.64 2.21 4.95
CA ASP A 125 1.32 2.69 4.59
C ASP A 125 0.24 2.01 5.44
N THR A 126 -0.30 2.74 6.41
CA THR A 126 -1.43 2.26 7.23
C THR A 126 -2.79 2.43 6.54
N GLY A 127 -2.82 3.03 5.34
CA GLY A 127 -4.02 3.32 4.57
C GLY A 127 -4.37 2.26 3.52
N SER A 128 -3.49 1.29 3.27
CA SER A 128 -3.73 0.15 2.37
C SER A 128 -3.54 -1.19 3.07
N ASP A 129 -3.94 -2.27 2.41
CA ASP A 129 -3.92 -3.62 2.97
C ASP A 129 -3.10 -4.62 2.16
N ILE A 130 -2.37 -4.13 1.14
CA ILE A 130 -1.45 -4.90 0.31
C ILE A 130 -0.03 -4.39 0.53
N MET A 131 0.84 -5.30 0.98
CA MET A 131 2.28 -5.12 0.97
C MET A 131 2.80 -5.49 -0.43
N TRP A 132 3.65 -4.67 -1.04
CA TRP A 132 4.21 -4.95 -2.37
C TRP A 132 5.64 -4.44 -2.54
N VAL A 133 6.41 -5.04 -3.45
CA VAL A 133 7.76 -4.61 -3.85
C VAL A 133 7.92 -4.59 -5.37
N ASN A 134 8.79 -3.72 -5.88
CA ASN A 134 9.13 -3.76 -7.30
C ASN A 134 9.86 -5.06 -7.64
N CYS A 135 9.50 -5.74 -8.73
CA CYS A 135 10.22 -6.92 -9.22
C CYS A 135 11.08 -6.63 -10.44
N ILE A 136 12.06 -7.51 -10.72
CA ILE A 136 13.01 -7.33 -11.83
C ILE A 136 12.35 -7.30 -13.22
N GLN A 137 11.15 -7.89 -13.36
CA GLN A 137 10.40 -7.90 -14.62
C GLN A 137 9.69 -6.57 -14.90
N CYS A 138 9.63 -5.66 -13.92
CA CYS A 138 9.01 -4.37 -14.10
C CYS A 138 9.95 -3.40 -14.81
N THR A 139 9.60 -3.01 -16.03
CA THR A 139 10.41 -2.11 -16.86
C THR A 139 10.20 -0.64 -16.52
N GLU A 140 9.00 -0.28 -16.06
CA GLU A 140 8.60 1.10 -15.77
C GLU A 140 8.67 1.45 -14.28
N CYS A 141 9.05 0.48 -13.43
CA CYS A 141 9.12 0.70 -12.00
C CYS A 141 10.33 1.56 -11.61
N PRO A 142 10.16 2.42 -10.59
CA PRO A 142 11.24 3.20 -10.02
C PRO A 142 12.30 2.29 -9.38
N LYS A 143 13.57 2.59 -9.63
CA LYS A 143 14.71 1.92 -8.97
C LYS A 143 15.24 2.69 -7.77
N ARG A 144 14.76 3.91 -7.57
CA ARG A 144 15.13 4.80 -6.47
C ARG A 144 13.90 5.52 -5.95
N SER A 145 13.75 5.62 -4.64
CA SER A 145 12.63 6.31 -4.01
C SER A 145 12.75 7.83 -4.13
N SER A 146 11.65 8.54 -3.88
CA SER A 146 11.63 10.01 -3.74
C SER A 146 12.52 10.54 -2.61
N LEU A 147 12.90 9.67 -1.66
CA LEU A 147 13.84 9.96 -0.58
C LEU A 147 15.30 9.66 -0.95
N GLY A 148 15.57 9.27 -2.20
CA GLY A 148 16.91 8.97 -2.68
C GLY A 148 17.47 7.64 -2.18
N ILE A 149 16.61 6.67 -1.82
CA ILE A 149 17.00 5.31 -1.41
C ILE A 149 16.95 4.40 -2.63
N ASP A 150 18.01 3.64 -2.89
CA ASP A 150 18.00 2.61 -3.93
C ASP A 150 17.10 1.44 -3.53
N LEU A 151 16.22 1.03 -4.45
CA LEU A 151 15.22 0.00 -4.22
C LEU A 151 15.73 -1.36 -4.73
N THR A 152 15.76 -2.34 -3.84
CA THR A 152 16.01 -3.73 -4.20
C THR A 152 14.83 -4.25 -5.03
N LEU A 153 15.11 -4.78 -6.22
CA LEU A 153 14.10 -5.40 -7.07
C LEU A 153 13.99 -6.89 -6.73
N TYR A 154 12.77 -7.34 -6.46
CA TYR A 154 12.50 -8.75 -6.15
C TYR A 154 12.66 -9.64 -7.39
N ASN A 155 13.36 -10.76 -7.19
CA ASN A 155 13.45 -11.83 -8.17
C ASN A 155 13.14 -13.15 -7.47
N ILE A 156 12.04 -13.79 -7.89
CA ILE A 156 11.62 -15.08 -7.31
C ILE A 156 12.69 -16.17 -7.51
N GLU A 157 13.43 -16.12 -8.61
CA GLU A 157 14.49 -17.10 -8.91
C GLU A 157 15.71 -16.96 -7.99
N ASP A 158 15.83 -15.83 -7.28
CA ASP A 158 16.91 -15.62 -6.31
C ASP A 158 16.53 -16.07 -4.89
N SER A 159 15.33 -16.64 -4.69
CA SER A 159 14.84 -17.12 -3.39
C SER A 159 14.43 -18.59 -3.46
N GLU A 160 15.06 -19.44 -2.65
CA GLU A 160 14.73 -20.86 -2.54
C GLU A 160 13.32 -21.11 -1.97
N THR A 161 12.74 -20.13 -1.27
CA THR A 161 11.42 -20.23 -0.63
C THR A 161 10.33 -19.45 -1.34
N GLY A 162 10.67 -18.72 -2.41
CA GLY A 162 9.75 -17.94 -3.23
C GLY A 162 8.79 -18.84 -4.02
N LYS A 163 7.48 -18.59 -3.89
CA LYS A 163 6.44 -19.34 -4.61
C LYS A 163 5.33 -18.40 -5.07
N LEU A 164 4.88 -18.59 -6.31
CA LEU A 164 3.69 -17.91 -6.82
C LEU A 164 2.44 -18.38 -6.05
N VAL A 165 1.53 -17.46 -5.77
CA VAL A 165 0.22 -17.74 -5.18
C VAL A 165 -0.74 -18.11 -6.33
N PRO A 166 -1.27 -19.34 -6.42
CA PRO A 166 -2.22 -19.71 -7.47
C PRO A 166 -3.63 -19.17 -7.18
N CYS A 167 -4.43 -18.96 -8.23
CA CYS A 167 -5.76 -18.38 -8.11
C CYS A 167 -6.79 -19.21 -7.32
N ASN A 168 -6.59 -20.52 -7.18
CA ASN A 168 -7.45 -21.39 -6.38
C ASN A 168 -7.07 -21.41 -4.89
N GLN A 169 -6.02 -20.72 -4.47
CA GLN A 169 -5.64 -20.63 -3.07
C GLN A 169 -6.64 -19.76 -2.31
N GLU A 170 -7.00 -20.16 -1.08
CA GLU A 170 -7.96 -19.45 -0.23
C GLU A 170 -7.64 -17.96 -0.09
N PHE A 171 -6.36 -17.61 0.11
CA PHE A 171 -5.90 -16.22 0.14
C PHE A 171 -6.32 -15.42 -1.10
N CYS A 172 -6.16 -16.00 -2.30
CA CYS A 172 -6.49 -15.32 -3.56
C CYS A 172 -8.00 -15.07 -3.68
N LEU A 173 -8.81 -16.03 -3.25
CA LEU A 173 -10.27 -15.90 -3.24
C LEU A 173 -10.71 -14.83 -2.24
N GLU A 174 -10.13 -14.81 -1.04
CA GLU A 174 -10.47 -13.85 -0.01
C GLU A 174 -10.11 -12.41 -0.41
N ILE A 175 -8.89 -12.19 -0.92
CA ILE A 175 -8.41 -10.84 -1.26
C ILE A 175 -9.16 -10.23 -2.45
N ASN A 176 -9.62 -11.08 -3.38
CA ASN A 176 -10.39 -10.68 -4.56
C ASN A 176 -11.92 -10.74 -4.37
N GLY A 177 -12.40 -11.11 -3.18
CA GLY A 177 -13.84 -11.19 -2.90
C GLY A 177 -14.57 -12.36 -3.58
N GLY A 178 -13.84 -13.38 -4.02
CA GLY A 178 -14.38 -14.60 -4.62
C GLY A 178 -13.52 -15.15 -5.77
N PRO A 179 -14.05 -16.13 -6.52
CA PRO A 179 -13.39 -16.67 -7.70
C PRO A 179 -13.22 -15.61 -8.79
N LEU A 180 -12.00 -15.51 -9.34
CA LEU A 180 -11.69 -14.62 -10.45
C LEU A 180 -12.08 -15.27 -11.78
N THR A 181 -12.89 -14.58 -12.58
CA THR A 181 -13.28 -15.06 -13.92
C THR A 181 -12.05 -15.15 -14.82
N GLY A 182 -11.79 -16.32 -15.39
CA GLY A 182 -10.65 -16.55 -16.27
C GLY A 182 -9.31 -16.79 -15.57
N CYS A 183 -9.27 -16.84 -14.24
CA CYS A 183 -8.09 -17.25 -13.48
C CYS A 183 -8.23 -18.69 -12.98
N THR A 184 -7.35 -19.57 -13.44
CA THR A 184 -7.37 -21.00 -13.10
C THR A 184 -6.30 -21.35 -12.06
N ALA A 185 -6.31 -22.59 -11.57
CA ALA A 185 -5.31 -23.07 -10.60
C ALA A 185 -3.86 -22.99 -11.11
N ASN A 186 -3.66 -22.91 -12.43
CA ASN A 186 -2.34 -22.77 -13.06
C ASN A 186 -1.92 -21.31 -13.27
N ASP A 187 -2.84 -20.36 -13.05
CA ASP A 187 -2.56 -18.93 -13.18
C ASP A 187 -2.19 -18.34 -11.82
N SER A 188 -1.34 -17.32 -11.83
CA SER A 188 -0.93 -16.59 -10.64
C SER A 188 -2.00 -15.60 -10.20
N CYS A 189 -2.19 -15.47 -8.90
CA CYS A 189 -3.18 -14.59 -8.28
C CYS A 189 -2.84 -13.12 -8.56
N PRO A 190 -3.64 -12.39 -9.36
CA PRO A 190 -3.40 -10.99 -9.61
C PRO A 190 -3.81 -10.13 -8.41
N TYR A 191 -3.28 -8.92 -8.34
CA TYR A 191 -3.79 -7.84 -7.51
C TYR A 191 -3.85 -6.52 -8.25
N LEU A 192 -4.73 -5.64 -7.78
CA LEU A 192 -4.82 -4.24 -8.18
C LEU A 192 -5.12 -3.44 -6.93
N GLN A 193 -4.25 -2.48 -6.61
CA GLN A 193 -4.43 -1.51 -5.54
C GLN A 193 -4.60 -0.13 -6.17
N ILE A 194 -5.71 0.53 -5.86
CA ILE A 194 -5.96 1.92 -6.24
C ILE A 194 -5.92 2.75 -4.95
N TYR A 195 -5.18 3.85 -4.97
CA TYR A 195 -5.02 4.76 -3.86
C TYR A 195 -5.98 5.95 -3.98
N GLU A 196 -6.19 6.68 -2.88
CA GLU A 196 -7.12 7.81 -2.82
C GLU A 196 -6.73 8.98 -3.74
N ASP A 197 -5.43 9.12 -4.03
CA ASP A 197 -4.89 10.10 -4.95
C ASP A 197 -5.06 9.72 -6.44
N GLY A 198 -5.66 8.55 -6.71
CA GLY A 198 -5.89 8.01 -8.05
C GLY A 198 -4.72 7.22 -8.63
N SER A 199 -3.58 7.17 -7.93
CA SER A 199 -2.46 6.30 -8.31
C SER A 199 -2.82 4.82 -8.13
N SER A 200 -2.11 3.93 -8.80
CA SER A 200 -2.34 2.49 -8.66
C SER A 200 -1.07 1.65 -8.83
N THR A 201 -1.12 0.46 -8.24
CA THR A 201 -0.17 -0.62 -8.49
C THR A 201 -0.93 -1.90 -8.81
N ALA A 202 -0.39 -2.73 -9.69
CA ALA A 202 -0.97 -4.01 -10.06
C ALA A 202 0.13 -5.03 -10.28
N GLY A 203 -0.15 -6.31 -10.03
CA GLY A 203 0.81 -7.38 -10.28
C GLY A 203 0.29 -8.74 -9.86
N ILE A 204 1.18 -9.62 -9.40
CA ILE A 204 0.85 -10.97 -8.95
C ILE A 204 1.36 -11.21 -7.54
N PHE A 205 0.59 -11.96 -6.74
CA PHE A 205 1.02 -12.31 -5.40
C PHE A 205 2.11 -13.39 -5.40
N VAL A 206 3.11 -13.16 -4.56
CA VAL A 206 4.18 -14.09 -4.23
C VAL A 206 4.13 -14.39 -2.74
N LYS A 207 4.38 -15.65 -2.37
CA LYS A 207 4.63 -16.10 -1.01
C LYS A 207 6.11 -16.38 -0.83
N ASP A 208 6.72 -15.80 0.20
CA ASP A 208 8.14 -16.02 0.49
C ASP A 208 8.41 -16.01 2.01
N ALA A 209 9.64 -16.33 2.40
CA ALA A 209 10.15 -16.15 3.75
C ALA A 209 10.37 -14.66 4.05
N VAL A 210 10.04 -14.25 5.28
CA VAL A 210 10.41 -12.92 5.82
C VAL A 210 11.34 -13.13 7.01
N GLN A 211 12.36 -12.28 7.11
CA GLN A 211 13.24 -12.18 8.26
C GLN A 211 13.03 -10.83 8.95
N TYR A 212 12.85 -10.87 10.27
CA TYR A 212 12.62 -9.69 11.09
C TYR A 212 13.23 -9.87 12.49
N ALA A 213 13.39 -8.77 13.21
CA ALA A 213 13.84 -8.79 14.60
C ALA A 213 12.64 -8.96 15.52
N GLN A 214 12.56 -10.08 16.23
CA GLN A 214 11.51 -10.37 17.21
C GLN A 214 11.94 -9.88 18.59
N ILE A 215 11.06 -9.14 19.26
CA ILE A 215 11.28 -8.63 20.62
C ILE A 215 10.99 -9.76 21.62
N SER A 216 11.95 -10.04 22.49
CA SER A 216 11.79 -10.93 23.65
C SER A 216 11.35 -10.15 24.90
N GLY A 217 10.86 -10.86 25.92
CA GLY A 217 10.28 -10.26 27.13
C GLY A 217 11.23 -9.37 27.97
N ASP A 218 12.51 -9.36 27.64
CA ASP A 218 13.57 -8.52 28.21
C ASP A 218 13.95 -7.31 27.33
N LEU A 219 13.13 -6.98 26.32
CA LEU A 219 13.37 -5.93 25.32
C LEU A 219 14.60 -6.17 24.43
N GLN A 220 15.19 -7.36 24.46
CA GLN A 220 16.18 -7.75 23.46
C GLN A 220 15.50 -8.16 22.15
N THR A 221 16.28 -8.14 21.08
CA THR A 221 15.82 -8.60 19.77
C THR A 221 16.60 -9.81 19.31
N THR A 222 15.88 -10.78 18.74
CA THR A 222 16.46 -11.96 18.10
C THR A 222 15.99 -12.05 16.66
N SER A 223 16.85 -12.54 15.77
CA SER A 223 16.45 -12.78 14.38
C SER A 223 15.41 -13.90 14.35
N SER A 224 14.28 -13.64 13.71
CA SER A 224 13.18 -14.58 13.58
C SER A 224 12.70 -14.60 12.13
N ASN A 225 12.11 -15.71 11.74
CA ASN A 225 11.62 -15.94 10.39
C ASN A 225 10.11 -16.20 10.41
N GLY A 226 9.44 -15.72 9.37
CA GLY A 226 8.03 -15.98 9.12
C GLY A 226 7.77 -16.25 7.64
N SER A 227 6.49 -16.26 7.27
CA SER A 227 6.08 -16.28 5.86
C SER A 227 5.12 -15.14 5.59
N ILE A 228 5.31 -14.50 4.45
CA ILE A 228 4.52 -13.37 3.98
C ILE A 228 3.98 -13.66 2.59
N ILE A 229 2.84 -13.06 2.27
CA ILE A 229 2.33 -12.95 0.92
C ILE A 229 2.32 -11.47 0.57
N PHE A 230 2.89 -11.11 -0.58
CA PHE A 230 3.04 -9.73 -1.04
C PHE A 230 2.90 -9.64 -2.56
N GLY A 231 2.61 -8.43 -3.04
CA GLY A 231 2.53 -8.07 -4.46
C GLY A 231 3.87 -7.74 -5.09
#